data_AF-A0A1Q5CMH2-F1
#
_entry.id   AF-A0A1Q5CMH2-F1
#
_cell.length_a   1.000
_cell.length_b   1.000
_cell.length_c   1.000
_cell.angle_alpha   90.00
_cell.angle_beta   90.00
_cell.angle_gamma   90.00
#
_symmetry.space_group_name_H-M   'P 1'
#
loop_
_entity.id
_entity.type
_entity.pdbx_description
1 polymer ?
#
loop_
_entity_poly.entity_id
_entity_poly.type
_entity_poly.pdbx_seq_one_letter_code
_entity_poly.pdbx_strand_id
1 'polypeptide(L)'
;MTETIPGTEATQIPQQRGASLLETAVRYAEERHWDVFPGTWLEAADGEQRCSCGDPACAAPGAHPAREDWATQATGSATVARRMWQKQPAASILLPTGRTFDAIDVPETAGFLALARMERMELTLGPVTLTPDRRMRFFVLPGAAAKVPELVRKLGWVPRLLDLTALGEGAYVAAPPTRYGTRGAVQWACRPTPANRWLPDVEELVSPLAYACGRDR
;
A
#
# COMPACT_ATOMS: atom_id res chain seq x y z
N MET A 1 -52.97 23.63 -13.55
CA MET A 1 -51.77 23.06 -14.17
C MET A 1 -50.66 23.27 -13.17
N THR A 2 -50.42 22.26 -12.32
CA THR A 2 -49.42 22.34 -11.24
C THR A 2 -48.56 21.10 -11.43
N GLU A 3 -47.44 21.27 -12.13
CA GLU A 3 -46.48 20.20 -12.39
C GLU A 3 -45.64 19.98 -11.13
N THR A 4 -45.84 18.84 -10.51
CA THR A 4 -45.03 18.35 -9.38
C THR A 4 -43.74 17.74 -9.96
N ILE A 5 -42.60 18.38 -9.68
CA ILE A 5 -41.26 17.89 -10.04
C ILE A 5 -40.98 16.60 -9.24
N PRO A 6 -40.62 15.46 -9.88
CA PRO A 6 -40.29 14.24 -9.15
C PRO A 6 -38.93 14.40 -8.45
N GLY A 7 -38.89 13.92 -7.21
CA GLY A 7 -37.77 14.00 -6.30
C GLY A 7 -36.50 13.35 -6.84
N THR A 8 -35.38 14.00 -6.53
CA THR A 8 -34.03 13.55 -6.83
C THR A 8 -33.78 12.20 -6.18
N GLU A 9 -33.64 11.15 -6.98
CA GLU A 9 -33.17 9.84 -6.51
C GLU A 9 -31.79 10.02 -5.88
N ALA A 10 -31.73 9.80 -4.57
CA ALA A 10 -30.49 9.74 -3.83
C ALA A 10 -29.61 8.66 -4.48
N THR A 11 -28.53 9.10 -5.11
CA THR A 11 -27.54 8.22 -5.74
C THR A 11 -27.02 7.25 -4.68
N GLN A 12 -27.44 5.99 -4.78
CA GLN A 12 -27.00 4.94 -3.87
C GLN A 12 -25.49 4.76 -4.06
N ILE A 13 -24.72 5.22 -3.07
CA ILE A 13 -23.28 4.98 -2.97
C ILE A 13 -23.07 3.47 -3.04
N PRO A 14 -22.30 2.93 -4.00
CA PRO A 14 -22.10 1.50 -4.14
C PRO A 14 -21.57 0.93 -2.82
N GLN A 15 -22.40 0.11 -2.16
CA GLN A 15 -22.00 -0.60 -0.95
C GLN A 15 -20.92 -1.62 -1.31
N GLN A 16 -19.66 -1.22 -1.25
CA GLN A 16 -18.60 -2.16 -0.90
C GLN A 16 -18.91 -2.65 0.53
N ARG A 17 -19.77 -3.67 0.66
CA ARG A 17 -19.84 -4.50 1.87
C ARG A 17 -18.48 -5.21 1.97
N GLY A 18 -17.52 -4.46 2.51
CA GLY A 18 -16.11 -4.78 2.50
C GLY A 18 -15.85 -6.07 3.22
N ALA A 19 -15.08 -6.96 2.61
CA ALA A 19 -14.55 -8.13 3.28
C ALA A 19 -13.91 -7.69 4.61
N SER A 20 -14.08 -8.50 5.66
CA SER A 20 -13.43 -8.23 6.94
C SER A 20 -11.91 -8.13 6.78
N LEU A 21 -11.23 -7.46 7.71
CA LEU A 21 -9.76 -7.39 7.71
C LEU A 21 -9.14 -8.80 7.73
N LEU A 22 -9.78 -9.73 8.45
CA LEU A 22 -9.45 -11.15 8.46
C LEU A 22 -9.48 -11.75 7.06
N GLU A 23 -10.62 -11.67 6.36
CA GLU A 23 -10.76 -12.27 5.02
C GLU A 23 -9.80 -11.63 4.02
N THR A 24 -9.54 -10.33 4.17
CA THR A 24 -8.58 -9.62 3.32
C THR A 24 -7.14 -10.08 3.57
N ALA A 25 -6.72 -10.21 4.83
CA ALA A 25 -5.39 -10.70 5.18
C ALA A 25 -5.18 -12.15 4.72
N VAL A 26 -6.20 -13.00 4.88
CA VAL A 26 -6.21 -14.37 4.36
C VAL A 26 -6.02 -14.36 2.84
N ARG A 27 -6.77 -13.54 2.10
CA ARG A 27 -6.64 -13.45 0.64
C ARG A 27 -5.27 -12.99 0.18
N TYR A 28 -4.61 -12.06 0.88
CA TYR A 28 -3.23 -11.69 0.53
C TYR A 28 -2.26 -12.86 0.69
N ALA A 29 -2.40 -13.67 1.74
CA ALA A 29 -1.59 -14.86 1.94
C ALA A 29 -1.91 -15.98 0.93
N GLU A 30 -3.19 -16.24 0.67
CA GLU A 30 -3.66 -17.34 -0.19
C GLU A 30 -3.51 -17.05 -1.68
N GLU A 31 -3.97 -15.89 -2.16
CA GLU A 31 -4.05 -15.57 -3.59
C GLU A 31 -2.76 -14.97 -4.13
N ARG A 32 -2.02 -14.24 -3.27
CA ARG A 32 -0.80 -13.51 -3.67
C ARG A 32 0.48 -14.12 -3.11
N HIS A 33 0.37 -15.06 -2.18
CA HIS A 33 1.51 -15.61 -1.45
C HIS A 33 2.36 -14.52 -0.80
N TRP A 34 1.72 -13.43 -0.38
CA TRP A 34 2.39 -12.37 0.36
C TRP A 34 2.34 -12.69 1.84
N ASP A 35 3.46 -12.49 2.52
CA ASP A 35 3.48 -12.52 3.97
C ASP A 35 2.61 -11.36 4.51
N VAL A 36 1.94 -11.59 5.64
CA VAL A 36 1.12 -10.59 6.33
C VAL A 36 1.44 -10.60 7.82
N PHE A 37 1.25 -9.46 8.50
CA PHE A 37 1.23 -9.39 9.95
C PHE A 37 0.27 -8.31 10.46
N PRO A 38 -0.32 -8.49 11.66
CA PRO A 38 -1.17 -7.49 12.28
C PRO A 38 -0.32 -6.33 12.81
N GLY A 39 -0.69 -5.10 12.45
CA GLY A 39 -0.13 -3.89 13.05
C GLY A 39 -1.01 -3.32 14.15
N THR A 40 -0.78 -2.05 14.45
CA THR A 40 -1.65 -1.22 15.29
C THR A 40 -3.06 -1.11 14.71
N TRP A 41 -4.01 -0.68 15.55
CA TRP A 41 -5.39 -0.43 15.15
C TRP A 41 -5.86 0.92 15.66
N LEU A 42 -7.03 1.33 15.18
CA LEU A 42 -7.71 2.52 15.67
C LEU A 42 -8.69 2.14 16.78
N GLU A 43 -8.62 2.88 17.87
CA GLU A 43 -9.54 2.77 19.00
C GLU A 43 -10.43 4.00 19.01
N ALA A 44 -11.74 3.76 19.12
CA ALA A 44 -12.71 4.83 19.29
C ALA A 44 -12.82 5.12 20.79
N ALA A 45 -12.35 6.29 21.22
CA ALA A 45 -12.47 6.77 22.60
C ALA A 45 -12.99 8.21 22.59
N ASP A 46 -14.09 8.47 23.29
CA ASP A 46 -14.66 9.82 23.46
C ASP A 46 -14.95 10.57 22.14
N GLY A 47 -15.32 9.85 21.08
CA GLY A 47 -15.56 10.43 19.75
C GLY A 47 -14.30 10.70 18.92
N GLU A 48 -13.12 10.45 19.48
CA GLU A 48 -11.83 10.55 18.78
C GLU A 48 -11.34 9.16 18.33
N GLN A 49 -10.57 9.15 17.25
CA GLN A 49 -9.83 7.96 16.79
C GLN A 49 -8.40 8.07 17.29
N ARG A 50 -7.99 7.16 18.19
CA ARG A 50 -6.63 7.09 18.73
C ARG A 50 -5.93 5.85 18.20
N CYS A 51 -4.62 5.94 18.03
CA CYS A 51 -3.82 4.76 17.69
C CYS A 51 -3.66 3.88 18.93
N SER A 52 -3.76 2.57 18.76
CA SER A 52 -3.54 1.60 19.84
C SER A 52 -2.11 1.59 20.40
N CYS A 53 -1.17 2.34 19.80
CA CYS A 53 0.18 2.55 20.36
C CYS A 53 0.21 3.56 21.51
N GLY A 54 -0.86 4.35 21.70
CA GLY A 54 -0.95 5.35 22.76
C GLY A 54 -0.21 6.67 22.49
N ASP A 55 0.53 6.80 21.39
CA ASP A 55 1.20 8.05 21.02
C ASP A 55 0.18 9.07 20.44
N PRO A 56 -0.05 10.21 21.10
CA PRO A 56 -0.97 11.24 20.60
C PRO A 56 -0.46 11.93 19.32
N ALA A 57 0.84 11.88 19.03
CA ALA A 57 1.47 12.45 17.85
C ALA A 57 1.81 11.37 16.80
N CYS A 58 1.21 10.19 16.89
CA CYS A 58 1.47 9.07 15.99
C CYS A 58 1.41 9.49 14.51
N ALA A 59 2.53 9.35 13.79
CA ALA A 59 2.63 9.76 12.40
C ALA A 59 1.76 8.93 11.43
N ALA A 60 1.39 7.71 11.81
CA ALA A 60 0.59 6.77 11.01
C ALA A 60 -0.43 6.00 11.86
N PRO A 61 -1.45 6.67 12.46
CA PRO A 61 -2.36 6.03 13.41
C PRO A 61 -3.05 4.81 12.79
N GLY A 62 -2.86 3.63 13.39
CA GLY A 62 -3.44 2.37 12.90
C GLY A 62 -2.79 1.83 11.62
N ALA A 63 -1.57 2.24 11.27
CA ALA A 63 -0.89 1.82 10.03
C ALA A 63 0.61 1.55 10.21
N HIS A 64 1.03 1.18 11.42
CA HIS A 64 2.41 0.80 11.73
C HIS A 64 2.49 -0.45 12.63
N PRO A 65 3.63 -1.15 12.69
CA PRO A 65 3.83 -2.30 13.57
C PRO A 65 3.51 -1.96 15.02
N ALA A 66 2.85 -2.90 15.71
CA ALA A 66 2.56 -2.74 17.14
C ALA A 66 3.78 -3.02 18.03
N ARG A 67 4.80 -3.71 17.51
CA ARG A 67 6.02 -4.12 18.22
C ARG A 67 7.21 -4.09 17.26
N GLU A 68 8.41 -3.92 17.81
CA GLU A 68 9.66 -3.90 17.04
C GLU A 68 10.01 -5.27 16.44
N ASP A 69 9.60 -6.36 17.11
CA ASP A 69 9.83 -7.75 16.69
C ASP A 69 8.82 -8.26 15.64
N TRP A 70 8.11 -7.37 14.95
CA TRP A 70 7.04 -7.69 14.01
C TRP A 70 7.44 -8.67 12.92
N ALA A 71 8.72 -8.68 12.51
CA ALA A 71 9.23 -9.58 11.48
C ALA A 71 9.07 -11.06 11.87
N THR A 72 9.12 -11.37 13.16
CA THR A 72 8.90 -12.73 13.70
C THR A 72 7.42 -13.14 13.67
N GLN A 73 6.52 -12.17 13.50
CA GLN A 73 5.07 -12.36 13.46
C GLN A 73 4.54 -12.46 12.02
N ALA A 74 5.37 -12.19 11.01
CA ALA A 74 4.97 -12.29 9.62
C ALA A 74 4.69 -13.74 9.20
N THR A 75 3.65 -13.92 8.39
CA THR A 75 3.23 -15.25 7.90
C THR A 75 2.65 -15.20 6.50
N GLY A 76 3.06 -16.12 5.64
CA GLY A 76 2.42 -16.42 4.36
C GLY A 76 1.35 -17.52 4.45
N SER A 77 1.11 -18.07 5.66
CA SER A 77 0.05 -19.06 5.88
C SER A 77 -1.29 -18.38 6.19
N ALA A 78 -2.28 -18.62 5.34
CA ALA A 78 -3.65 -18.15 5.55
C ALA A 78 -4.30 -18.68 6.84
N THR A 79 -4.00 -19.92 7.24
CA THR A 79 -4.50 -20.46 8.52
C THR A 79 -3.95 -19.69 9.71
N VAL A 80 -2.65 -19.32 9.68
CA VAL A 80 -2.04 -18.50 10.73
C VAL A 80 -2.58 -17.07 10.69
N ALA A 81 -2.68 -16.47 9.49
CA ALA A 81 -3.28 -15.15 9.31
C ALA A 81 -4.69 -15.09 9.89
N ARG A 82 -5.56 -16.06 9.56
CA ARG A 82 -6.90 -16.16 10.12
C ARG A 82 -6.90 -16.14 11.65
N ARG A 83 -6.01 -16.90 12.30
CA ARG A 83 -5.87 -16.92 13.76
C ARG A 83 -5.39 -15.58 14.32
N MET A 84 -4.48 -14.89 13.63
CA MET A 84 -3.99 -13.57 14.06
C MET A 84 -5.13 -12.54 14.08
N TRP A 85 -5.92 -12.45 13.01
CA TRP A 85 -7.05 -11.50 12.96
C TRP A 85 -8.27 -11.96 13.77
N GLN A 86 -8.41 -13.24 14.11
CA GLN A 86 -9.39 -13.66 15.13
C GLN A 86 -9.02 -13.12 16.52
N LYS A 87 -7.73 -13.06 16.85
CA LYS A 87 -7.25 -12.50 18.12
C LYS A 87 -7.39 -10.99 18.18
N GLN A 88 -7.10 -10.29 17.08
CA GLN A 88 -7.26 -8.84 16.98
C GLN A 88 -7.94 -8.44 15.65
N PRO A 89 -9.29 -8.43 15.61
CA PRO A 89 -10.04 -8.18 14.37
C PRO A 89 -9.85 -6.79 13.77
N ALA A 90 -9.47 -5.80 14.59
CA ALA A 90 -9.27 -4.42 14.17
C ALA A 90 -7.83 -4.11 13.69
N ALA A 91 -6.88 -5.05 13.84
CA ALA A 91 -5.47 -4.83 13.49
C ALA A 91 -5.31 -4.48 12.01
N SER A 92 -4.48 -3.48 11.73
CA SER A 92 -4.09 -3.14 10.37
C SER A 92 -3.40 -4.30 9.66
N ILE A 93 -3.54 -4.37 8.33
CA ILE A 93 -2.85 -5.35 7.51
C ILE A 93 -1.57 -4.72 6.98
N LEU A 94 -0.44 -5.22 7.47
CA LEU A 94 0.89 -4.83 7.02
C LEU A 94 1.53 -5.99 6.26
N LEU A 95 2.24 -5.66 5.19
CA LEU A 95 2.93 -6.60 4.33
C LEU A 95 4.44 -6.35 4.44
N PRO A 96 5.25 -7.32 4.88
CA PRO A 96 6.68 -7.15 4.95
C PRO A 96 7.31 -7.19 3.55
N THR A 97 8.29 -6.34 3.30
CA THR A 97 9.04 -6.28 2.03
C THR A 97 10.35 -7.07 2.14
N GLY A 98 11.02 -7.33 1.00
CA GLY A 98 12.30 -8.04 0.96
C GLY A 98 12.22 -9.55 0.81
N ARG A 99 11.02 -10.14 0.89
CA ARG A 99 10.80 -11.60 0.82
C ARG A 99 10.06 -11.97 -0.46
N THR A 100 8.77 -11.61 -0.50
CA THR A 100 7.88 -11.94 -1.61
C THR A 100 7.83 -10.84 -2.66
N PHE A 101 8.14 -9.61 -2.26
CA PHE A 101 8.21 -8.42 -3.11
C PHE A 101 9.03 -7.35 -2.41
N ASP A 102 9.53 -6.40 -3.20
CA ASP A 102 9.96 -5.08 -2.73
C ASP A 102 8.94 -4.03 -3.20
N ALA A 103 8.99 -2.83 -2.63
CA ALA A 103 8.16 -1.72 -3.09
C ALA A 103 9.00 -0.49 -3.41
N ILE A 104 8.67 0.22 -4.50
CA ILE A 104 9.24 1.53 -4.79
C ILE A 104 8.25 2.59 -4.35
N ASP A 105 8.67 3.39 -3.38
CA ASP A 105 7.87 4.40 -2.70
C ASP A 105 8.23 5.79 -3.22
N VAL A 106 7.23 6.49 -3.77
CA VAL A 106 7.36 7.81 -4.44
C VAL A 106 6.21 8.74 -4.04
N PRO A 107 6.35 10.07 -4.20
CA PRO A 107 5.23 11.01 -4.09
C PRO A 107 4.04 10.62 -4.97
N GLU A 108 2.83 10.89 -4.48
CA GLU A 108 1.58 10.61 -5.20
C GLU A 108 1.53 11.23 -6.60
N THR A 109 1.93 12.49 -6.74
CA THR A 109 1.96 13.22 -8.02
C THR A 109 2.93 12.59 -9.01
N ALA A 110 4.16 12.29 -8.55
CA ALA A 110 5.14 11.56 -9.34
C ALA A 110 4.65 10.15 -9.73
N GLY A 111 3.97 9.45 -8.81
CA GLY A 111 3.41 8.13 -9.07
C GLY A 111 2.36 8.12 -10.17
N PHE A 112 1.41 9.06 -10.16
CA PHE A 112 0.42 9.20 -11.24
C PHE A 112 1.08 9.54 -12.60
N LEU A 113 2.08 10.42 -12.61
CA LEU A 113 2.83 10.74 -13.82
C LEU A 113 3.58 9.51 -14.35
N ALA A 114 4.17 8.71 -13.46
CA ALA A 114 4.86 7.47 -13.82
C ALA A 114 3.89 6.43 -14.39
N LEU A 115 2.71 6.24 -13.79
CA LEU A 115 1.67 5.34 -14.29
C LEU A 115 1.24 5.71 -15.71
N ALA A 116 0.91 6.99 -15.94
CA ALA A 116 0.52 7.47 -17.27
C ALA A 116 1.64 7.24 -18.32
N ARG A 117 2.91 7.36 -17.90
CA ARG A 117 4.05 7.09 -18.79
C ARG A 117 4.22 5.61 -19.07
N MET A 118 4.11 4.76 -18.05
CA MET A 118 4.22 3.31 -18.17
C MET A 118 3.12 2.74 -19.09
N GLU A 119 1.90 3.27 -18.99
CA GLU A 119 0.79 2.91 -19.90
C GLU A 119 1.12 3.24 -21.36
N ARG A 120 1.65 4.43 -21.63
CA ARG A 120 2.07 4.84 -22.99
C ARG A 120 3.26 4.05 -23.54
N MET A 121 4.05 3.46 -22.65
CA MET A 121 5.19 2.60 -22.98
C MET A 121 4.79 1.12 -23.05
N GLU A 122 3.52 0.79 -22.79
CA GLU A 122 2.99 -0.58 -22.77
C GLU A 122 3.76 -1.50 -21.79
N LEU A 123 4.24 -0.93 -20.68
CA LEU A 123 4.93 -1.68 -19.64
C LEU A 123 3.96 -2.52 -18.81
N THR A 124 4.42 -3.70 -18.37
CA THR A 124 3.64 -4.54 -17.47
C THR A 124 3.58 -3.90 -16.08
N LEU A 125 2.39 -3.48 -15.67
CA LEU A 125 2.18 -2.86 -14.36
C LEU A 125 1.90 -3.91 -13.28
N GLY A 126 2.68 -3.83 -12.20
CA GLY A 126 2.37 -4.54 -10.95
C GLY A 126 1.25 -3.86 -10.15
N PRO A 127 0.86 -4.45 -9.00
CA PRO A 127 0.03 -3.77 -8.03
C PRO A 127 0.66 -2.46 -7.53
N VAL A 128 -0.17 -1.45 -7.33
CA VAL A 128 0.26 -0.14 -6.81
C VAL A 128 -0.72 0.32 -5.75
N THR A 129 -0.21 0.67 -4.57
CA THR A 129 -1.05 1.29 -3.53
C THR A 129 -0.88 2.81 -3.51
N LEU A 130 -1.96 3.50 -3.13
CA LEU A 130 -1.99 4.92 -2.80
C LEU A 130 -2.35 5.05 -1.33
N THR A 131 -1.54 5.79 -0.59
CA THR A 131 -1.63 5.84 0.87
C THR A 131 -1.97 7.26 1.35
N PRO A 132 -2.70 7.42 2.48
CA PRO A 132 -3.17 8.73 2.93
C PRO A 132 -2.09 9.76 3.25
N ASP A 133 -0.84 9.34 3.40
CA ASP A 133 0.38 10.17 3.51
C ASP A 133 0.88 10.68 2.14
N ARG A 134 0.07 10.56 1.08
CA ARG A 134 0.35 11.03 -0.30
C ARG A 134 1.58 10.35 -0.92
N ARG A 135 1.70 9.06 -0.67
CA ARG A 135 2.74 8.20 -1.24
C ARG A 135 2.09 7.15 -2.14
N MET A 136 2.78 6.79 -3.21
CA MET A 136 2.46 5.62 -4.02
C MET A 136 3.56 4.57 -3.88
N ARG A 137 3.14 3.31 -3.76
CA ARG A 137 4.06 2.17 -3.58
C ARG A 137 3.85 1.19 -4.72
N PHE A 138 4.85 1.06 -5.58
CA PHE A 138 4.86 0.16 -6.74
C PHE A 138 5.50 -1.17 -6.35
N PHE A 139 4.74 -2.25 -6.45
CA PHE A 139 5.20 -3.58 -6.04
C PHE A 139 6.04 -4.19 -7.16
N VAL A 140 7.26 -4.59 -6.83
CA VAL A 140 8.27 -5.13 -7.75
C VAL A 140 8.85 -6.43 -7.20
N LEU A 141 9.60 -7.16 -8.03
CA LEU A 141 10.34 -8.34 -7.58
C LEU A 141 11.29 -8.00 -6.41
N PRO A 142 11.48 -8.94 -5.46
CA PRO A 142 12.36 -8.72 -4.32
C PRO A 142 13.82 -8.49 -4.77
N GLY A 143 14.58 -7.73 -3.98
CA GLY A 143 15.96 -7.36 -4.28
C GLY A 143 16.11 -6.03 -5.05
N ALA A 144 14.99 -5.36 -5.33
CA ALA A 144 14.97 -4.04 -5.94
C ALA A 144 15.74 -3.01 -5.11
N ALA A 145 15.65 -3.07 -3.78
CA ALA A 145 16.34 -2.11 -2.91
C ALA A 145 17.86 -2.09 -3.09
N ALA A 146 18.47 -3.23 -3.42
CA ALA A 146 19.90 -3.33 -3.71
C ALA A 146 20.25 -2.75 -5.09
N LYS A 147 19.34 -2.84 -6.07
CA LYS A 147 19.57 -2.40 -7.46
C LYS A 147 19.33 -0.90 -7.66
N VAL A 148 18.32 -0.34 -7.01
CA VAL A 148 17.80 1.02 -7.29
C VAL A 148 18.86 2.13 -7.24
N PRO A 149 19.75 2.20 -6.23
CA PRO A 149 20.74 3.27 -6.17
C PRO A 149 21.65 3.31 -7.41
N GLU A 150 22.05 2.15 -7.92
CA GLU A 150 22.90 2.05 -9.11
C GLU A 150 22.12 2.34 -10.39
N LEU A 151 20.89 1.83 -10.51
CA LEU A 151 20.04 2.09 -11.67
C LEU A 151 19.73 3.58 -11.82
N VAL A 152 19.39 4.25 -10.72
CA VAL A 152 19.13 5.69 -10.69
C VAL A 152 20.38 6.50 -11.10
N ARG A 153 21.56 6.10 -10.62
CA ARG A 153 22.84 6.69 -11.04
C ARG A 153 23.11 6.53 -12.54
N LYS A 154 22.87 5.34 -13.09
CA LYS A 154 23.03 5.05 -14.54
C LYS A 154 22.10 5.90 -15.40
N LEU A 155 20.94 6.30 -14.87
CA LEU A 155 20.01 7.22 -15.52
C LEU A 155 20.43 8.70 -15.40
N GLY A 156 21.57 9.01 -14.76
CA GLY A 156 22.10 10.36 -14.60
C GLY A 156 21.53 11.13 -13.41
N TRP A 157 20.75 10.49 -12.55
CA TRP A 157 20.20 11.11 -11.35
C TRP A 157 21.07 10.88 -10.12
N VAL A 158 21.00 11.80 -9.16
CA VAL A 158 21.60 11.63 -7.83
C VAL A 158 20.53 11.00 -6.91
N PRO A 159 20.68 9.75 -6.44
CA PRO A 159 19.63 9.04 -5.71
C PRO A 159 19.09 9.80 -4.50
N ARG A 160 19.97 10.35 -3.66
CA ARG A 160 19.59 11.10 -2.45
C ARG A 160 18.80 12.37 -2.71
N LEU A 161 18.80 12.88 -3.94
CA LEU A 161 18.03 14.08 -4.28
C LEU A 161 16.65 13.72 -4.81
N LEU A 162 16.44 12.49 -5.30
CA LEU A 162 15.12 12.04 -5.73
C LEU A 162 14.32 11.59 -4.51
N ASP A 163 13.07 12.04 -4.43
CA ASP A 163 12.13 11.46 -3.49
C ASP A 163 11.61 10.11 -4.03
N LEU A 164 12.52 9.13 -4.07
CA LEU A 164 12.27 7.76 -4.52
C LEU A 164 13.02 6.84 -3.57
N THR A 165 12.28 6.04 -2.83
CA THR A 165 12.82 5.12 -1.83
C THR A 165 12.44 3.69 -2.18
N ALA A 166 13.41 2.78 -2.19
CA ALA A 166 13.14 1.36 -2.32
C ALA A 166 12.97 0.73 -0.93
N LEU A 167 11.84 0.08 -0.71
CA LEU A 167 11.48 -0.66 0.50
C LEU A 167 11.79 -2.14 0.26
N GLY A 168 12.94 -2.58 0.77
CA GLY A 168 13.42 -3.96 0.70
C GLY A 168 13.29 -4.70 2.03
N GLU A 169 14.22 -5.60 2.32
CA GLU A 169 14.24 -6.36 3.57
C GLU A 169 14.25 -5.44 4.82
N GLY A 170 13.48 -5.84 5.83
CA GLY A 170 13.34 -5.07 7.08
C GLY A 170 12.37 -3.89 7.01
N ALA A 171 11.75 -3.64 5.85
CA ALA A 171 10.66 -2.67 5.70
C ALA A 171 9.29 -3.37 5.57
N TYR A 172 8.23 -2.56 5.49
CA TYR A 172 6.86 -3.03 5.30
C TYR A 172 6.05 -1.97 4.55
N VAL A 173 4.90 -2.40 4.01
CA VAL A 173 3.88 -1.51 3.46
C VAL A 173 2.52 -1.79 4.11
N ALA A 174 1.75 -0.74 4.39
CA ALA A 174 0.36 -0.89 4.77
C ALA A 174 -0.48 -1.28 3.55
N ALA A 175 -1.28 -2.34 3.64
CA ALA A 175 -2.14 -2.79 2.55
C ALA A 175 -3.58 -2.30 2.69
N PRO A 176 -4.32 -2.10 1.59
CA PRO A 176 -5.76 -1.89 1.63
C PRO A 176 -6.47 -3.01 2.41
N PRO A 177 -7.47 -2.71 3.27
CA PRO A 177 -8.05 -1.39 3.54
C PRO A 177 -7.52 -0.73 4.83
N THR A 178 -6.26 -0.92 5.21
CA THR A 178 -5.64 -0.31 6.42
C THR A 178 -5.88 1.20 6.48
N ARG A 179 -6.32 1.70 7.64
CA ARG A 179 -6.62 3.13 7.88
C ARG A 179 -5.46 3.89 8.50
N TYR A 180 -5.36 5.17 8.19
CA TYR A 180 -4.42 6.14 8.77
C TYR A 180 -5.19 7.16 9.61
N GLY A 181 -5.70 6.73 10.76
CA GLY A 181 -6.63 7.54 11.57
C GLY A 181 -7.82 8.01 10.74
N THR A 182 -8.12 9.30 10.82
CA THR A 182 -9.21 9.94 10.06
C THR A 182 -8.80 10.35 8.64
N ARG A 183 -7.52 10.21 8.25
CA ARG A 183 -7.03 10.62 6.91
C ARG A 183 -7.52 9.73 5.77
N GLY A 184 -8.07 8.55 6.10
CA GLY A 184 -8.60 7.59 5.12
C GLY A 184 -7.90 6.24 5.21
N ALA A 185 -8.08 5.43 4.18
CA ALA A 185 -7.52 4.09 4.08
C ALA A 185 -6.60 3.97 2.87
N VAL A 186 -5.60 3.09 2.95
CA VAL A 186 -4.80 2.68 1.79
C VAL A 186 -5.73 2.15 0.70
N GLN A 187 -5.54 2.64 -0.52
CA GLN A 187 -6.28 2.22 -1.71
C GLN A 187 -5.36 1.53 -2.71
N TRP A 188 -5.94 0.72 -3.58
CA TRP A 188 -5.27 0.23 -4.78
C TRP A 188 -5.40 1.28 -5.89
N ALA A 189 -4.29 1.85 -6.34
CA ALA A 189 -4.22 2.59 -7.61
C ALA A 189 -4.22 1.62 -8.79
N CYS A 190 -3.46 0.52 -8.67
CA CYS A 190 -3.53 -0.63 -9.55
C CYS A 190 -3.78 -1.89 -8.71
N ARG A 191 -4.94 -2.54 -8.88
CA ARG A 191 -5.33 -3.70 -8.06
C ARG A 191 -4.51 -4.93 -8.38
N PRO A 192 -4.23 -5.79 -7.38
CA PRO A 192 -3.77 -7.14 -7.64
C PRO A 192 -4.86 -7.92 -8.38
N THR A 193 -4.55 -8.42 -9.58
CA THR A 193 -5.39 -9.29 -10.40
C THR A 193 -4.56 -10.49 -10.87
N PRO A 194 -5.18 -11.56 -11.41
CA PRO A 194 -4.43 -12.63 -12.04
C PRO A 194 -3.53 -12.17 -13.20
N ALA A 195 -3.87 -11.06 -13.87
CA ALA A 195 -3.09 -10.51 -14.97
C ALA A 195 -1.75 -9.90 -14.53
N ASN A 196 -1.66 -9.38 -13.29
CA ASN A 196 -0.42 -8.84 -12.70
C ASN A 196 0.06 -9.70 -11.51
N ARG A 197 -0.14 -11.01 -11.61
CA ARG A 197 0.36 -11.98 -10.62
C ARG A 197 1.88 -11.96 -10.53
N TRP A 198 2.55 -11.80 -11.67
CA TRP A 198 3.99 -11.65 -11.76
C TRP A 198 4.33 -10.18 -11.59
N LEU A 199 5.20 -9.91 -10.62
CA LEU A 199 5.66 -8.55 -10.37
C LEU A 199 6.72 -8.18 -11.41
N PRO A 200 6.74 -6.93 -11.90
CA PRO A 200 7.79 -6.45 -12.79
C PRO A 200 9.14 -6.37 -12.05
N ASP A 201 10.25 -6.48 -12.78
CA ASP A 201 11.56 -6.11 -12.25
C ASP A 201 11.62 -4.59 -12.08
N VAL A 202 12.36 -4.12 -11.08
CA VAL A 202 12.57 -2.68 -10.89
C VAL A 202 13.30 -2.05 -12.07
N GLU A 203 14.08 -2.81 -12.83
CA GLU A 203 14.75 -2.34 -14.06
C GLU A 203 13.74 -1.84 -15.11
N GLU A 204 12.54 -2.42 -15.15
CA GLU A 204 11.47 -2.00 -16.06
C GLU A 204 10.82 -0.69 -15.60
N LEU A 205 10.74 -0.45 -14.28
CA LEU A 205 9.98 0.67 -13.70
C LEU A 205 10.84 1.86 -13.29
N VAL A 206 12.14 1.67 -13.04
CA VAL A 206 13.01 2.70 -12.45
C VAL A 206 13.13 3.94 -13.33
N SER A 207 13.17 3.78 -14.65
CA SER A 207 13.29 4.89 -15.59
C SER A 207 12.09 5.85 -15.54
N PRO A 208 10.83 5.40 -15.75
CA PRO A 208 9.67 6.27 -15.62
C PRO A 208 9.48 6.83 -14.20
N LEU A 209 9.79 6.07 -13.14
CA LEU A 209 9.70 6.53 -11.76
C LEU A 209 10.71 7.63 -11.44
N ALA A 210 11.99 7.43 -11.77
CA ALA A 210 13.05 8.42 -11.54
C ALA A 210 12.79 9.71 -12.34
N TYR A 211 12.34 9.57 -13.59
CA TYR A 211 11.94 10.72 -14.40
C TYR A 211 10.80 11.52 -13.75
N ALA A 212 9.76 10.84 -13.26
CA ALA A 212 8.62 11.50 -12.65
C ALA A 212 9.00 12.21 -11.35
N CYS A 213 9.76 11.55 -10.48
CA CYS A 213 10.29 12.15 -9.25
C CYS A 213 11.24 13.32 -9.51
N GLY A 214 11.95 13.31 -10.65
CA GLY A 214 12.81 14.41 -11.06
C GLY A 214 12.04 15.64 -11.57
N ARG A 215 10.80 15.46 -12.04
CA ARG A 215 9.91 16.54 -12.50
C ARG A 215 9.03 17.14 -11.41
N ASP A 216 8.80 16.39 -10.34
CA ASP A 216 7.96 16.80 -9.20
C ASP A 216 8.70 17.70 -8.18
N ARG A 217 9.92 18.14 -8.52
CA ARG A 217 10.75 19.01 -7.69
C ARG A 217 10.52 20.50 -7.94
#